data_AF-A0A519EAP0-F1
#
_entry.id   AF-A0A519EAP0-F1
#
_cell.length_a   1.000
_cell.length_b   1.000
_cell.length_c   1.000
_cell.angle_alpha   90.00
_cell.angle_beta   90.00
_cell.angle_gamma   90.00
#
_symmetry.space_group_name_H-M   'P 1'
#
loop_
_entity.id
_entity.type
_entity.pdbx_description
1 polymer ?
#
loop_
_entity_poly.entity_id
_entity_poly.type
_entity_poly.pdbx_seq_one_letter_code
_entity_poly.pdbx_strand_id
1 'polypeptide(L)'
;MQIQAIEETQSGAIVQPPSLGEFLKRTRMSQRGASGRPLTISDIKRRSSLSLPVLSKLEAGKIRDPKFSTIVEVSKAYGLAYEALAYFVQDIAAARQTGPQTSH
;
A
#
# COMPACT_ATOMS: atom_id res chain seq x y z
N MET A 1 21.43 43.23 9.27
CA MET A 1 21.74 41.80 9.15
C MET A 1 20.80 41.05 10.08
N GLN A 2 19.63 40.65 9.61
CA GLN A 2 18.65 39.90 10.40
C GLN A 2 18.82 38.41 10.07
N ILE A 3 19.25 37.63 11.06
CA ILE A 3 19.24 36.17 11.02
C ILE A 3 17.85 35.77 11.52
N GLN A 4 17.00 35.22 10.64
CA GLN A 4 15.75 34.60 11.07
C GLN A 4 15.99 33.10 11.23
N ALA A 5 15.86 32.67 12.48
CA ALA A 5 15.91 31.29 12.90
C ALA A 5 14.67 30.52 12.42
N ILE A 6 14.95 29.32 11.91
CA ILE A 6 14.11 28.12 11.94
C ILE A 6 13.17 28.07 13.15
N GLU A 7 11.86 27.94 12.89
CA GLU A 7 10.96 27.28 13.84
C GLU A 7 10.03 26.30 13.11
N GLU A 8 10.08 25.09 13.63
CA GLU A 8 9.34 23.90 13.26
C GLU A 8 7.85 24.07 13.54
N THR A 9 7.01 23.70 12.57
CA THR A 9 5.66 23.19 12.88
C THR A 9 5.50 21.84 12.20
N GLN A 10 6.25 20.87 12.72
CA GLN A 10 6.00 19.46 12.51
C GLN A 10 4.70 19.13 13.27
N SER A 11 3.56 19.20 12.59
CA SER A 11 2.27 18.80 13.16
C SER A 11 2.29 17.30 13.40
N GLY A 12 2.50 16.93 14.66
CA GLY A 12 2.52 15.57 15.20
C GLY A 12 1.15 14.90 15.17
N ALA A 13 0.59 14.70 13.97
CA ALA A 13 -0.29 13.57 13.76
C ALA A 13 0.60 12.33 13.75
N ILE A 14 0.36 11.39 14.66
CA ILE A 14 0.77 10.00 14.43
C ILE A 14 -0.07 9.55 13.22
N VAL A 15 0.37 9.93 12.01
CA VAL A 15 -0.24 9.48 10.77
C VAL A 15 0.04 8.00 10.76
N GLN A 16 -0.96 7.19 11.15
CA GLN A 16 -0.88 5.76 10.93
C GLN A 16 -0.44 5.57 9.47
N PRO A 17 0.67 4.87 9.24
CA PRO A 17 1.15 4.65 7.90
C PRO A 17 -0.01 4.13 7.06
N PRO A 18 -0.22 4.70 5.86
CA PRO A 18 -1.39 4.41 5.06
C PRO A 18 -1.50 2.89 4.87
N SER A 19 -2.68 2.30 5.09
CA SER A 19 -2.89 0.85 4.88
C SER A 19 -2.26 0.37 3.57
N LEU A 20 -1.88 -0.91 3.47
CA LEU A 20 -1.29 -1.47 2.24
C LEU A 20 -2.07 -1.05 0.97
N GLY A 21 -3.41 -1.12 1.03
CA GLY A 21 -4.27 -0.72 -0.08
C GLY A 21 -4.11 0.74 -0.49
N GLU A 22 -4.07 1.64 0.50
CA GLU A 22 -3.88 3.06 0.26
C GLU A 22 -2.46 3.39 -0.24
N PHE A 23 -1.45 2.75 0.34
CA PHE A 23 -0.07 2.85 -0.12
C PHE A 23 0.06 2.44 -1.60
N LEU A 24 -0.53 1.29 -1.99
CA LEU A 24 -0.53 0.83 -3.38
C LEU A 24 -1.27 1.80 -4.31
N LYS A 25 -2.44 2.29 -3.88
CA LYS A 25 -3.22 3.27 -4.65
C LYS A 25 -2.42 4.55 -4.91
N ARG A 26 -1.79 5.12 -3.87
CA ARG A 26 -0.96 6.32 -4.00
C ARG A 26 0.24 6.09 -4.92
N THR A 27 0.91 4.94 -4.78
CA THR A 27 2.02 4.53 -5.65
C THR A 27 1.59 4.44 -7.11
N ARG A 28 0.47 3.78 -7.41
CA ARG A 28 -0.03 3.69 -8.78
C ARG A 28 -0.36 5.06 -9.37
N MET A 29 -0.97 5.95 -8.55
CA MET A 29 -1.34 7.29 -9.01
C MET A 29 -0.14 8.23 -9.21
N SER A 30 1.01 7.98 -8.57
CA SER A 30 2.24 8.73 -8.82
C SER A 30 2.95 8.26 -10.10
N GLN A 31 2.80 6.99 -10.48
CA GLN A 31 3.39 6.44 -11.70
C GLN A 31 2.68 6.96 -12.96
N ARG A 32 3.45 7.08 -14.04
CA ARG A 32 2.95 7.56 -15.35
C ARG A 32 3.05 6.44 -16.37
N GLY A 33 1.97 6.23 -17.13
CA GLY A 33 1.96 5.34 -18.29
C GLY A 33 2.54 6.02 -19.53
N ALA A 34 2.58 5.27 -20.65
CA ALA A 34 3.08 5.77 -21.93
C ALA A 34 2.32 7.02 -22.44
N SER A 35 1.05 7.17 -22.06
CA SER A 35 0.23 8.34 -22.40
C SER A 35 0.45 9.57 -21.50
N GLY A 36 1.37 9.49 -20.54
CA GLY A 36 1.58 10.55 -19.54
C GLY A 36 0.47 10.65 -18.49
N ARG A 37 -0.53 9.76 -18.52
CA ARG A 37 -1.58 9.68 -17.49
C ARG A 37 -1.15 8.78 -16.32
N PRO A 38 -1.73 8.97 -15.12
CA PRO A 38 -1.57 8.02 -14.02
C PRO A 38 -1.93 6.60 -14.45
N LEU A 39 -1.21 5.60 -13.93
CA LEU A 39 -1.55 4.21 -14.22
C LEU A 39 -2.93 3.84 -13.68
N THR A 40 -3.65 3.02 -14.42
CA THR A 40 -4.95 2.44 -14.03
C THR A 40 -4.77 1.07 -13.39
N ILE A 41 -5.79 0.58 -12.67
CA ILE A 41 -5.81 -0.81 -12.17
C ILE A 41 -5.62 -1.80 -13.33
N SER A 42 -6.16 -1.51 -14.51
CA SER A 42 -5.99 -2.32 -15.72
C SER A 42 -4.54 -2.38 -16.19
N ASP A 43 -3.77 -1.32 -15.99
CA ASP A 43 -2.33 -1.31 -16.32
C ASP A 43 -1.55 -2.21 -15.36
N ILE A 44 -1.88 -2.17 -14.07
CA ILE A 44 -1.31 -3.08 -13.06
C ILE A 44 -1.70 -4.53 -13.33
N LYS A 45 -2.94 -4.79 -13.77
CA LYS A 45 -3.37 -6.14 -14.15
C LYS A 45 -2.54 -6.69 -15.30
N ARG A 46 -2.11 -5.87 -16.26
CA ARG A 46 -1.24 -6.34 -17.36
C ARG A 46 0.17 -6.70 -16.89
N ARG A 47 0.56 -6.25 -15.69
CA ARG A 47 1.86 -6.51 -15.06
C ARG A 47 1.81 -7.60 -13.99
N SER A 48 0.62 -8.13 -13.69
CA SER A 48 0.41 -9.14 -12.66
C SER A 48 -0.43 -10.32 -13.17
N SER A 49 -0.33 -11.43 -12.45
CA SER A 49 -1.25 -12.57 -12.54
C SER A 49 -2.56 -12.36 -11.77
N LEU A 50 -2.69 -11.27 -11.00
CA LEU A 50 -3.88 -10.97 -10.21
C LEU A 50 -5.04 -10.50 -11.10
N SER A 51 -6.26 -10.89 -10.73
CA SER A 51 -7.46 -10.43 -11.41
C SER A 51 -7.76 -8.95 -11.07
N LEU A 52 -8.40 -8.23 -12.01
CA LEU A 52 -8.89 -6.87 -11.80
C LEU A 52 -9.68 -6.71 -10.48
N PRO A 53 -10.63 -7.61 -10.14
CA PRO A 53 -11.36 -7.54 -8.88
C PRO A 53 -10.48 -7.67 -7.64
N VAL A 54 -9.44 -8.51 -7.67
CA VAL A 54 -8.51 -8.67 -6.54
C VAL A 54 -7.71 -7.39 -6.32
N LEU A 55 -7.15 -6.82 -7.39
CA LEU A 55 -6.41 -5.56 -7.34
C LEU A 55 -7.28 -4.40 -6.82
N SER A 56 -8.52 -4.29 -7.31
CA SER A 56 -9.46 -3.25 -6.86
C SER A 56 -9.85 -3.42 -5.38
N LYS A 57 -10.11 -4.65 -4.92
CA LYS A 57 -10.41 -4.92 -3.51
C LYS A 57 -9.21 -4.66 -2.60
N LEU A 58 -8.00 -4.96 -3.08
CA LEU A 58 -6.76 -4.70 -2.36
C LEU A 58 -6.54 -3.20 -2.16
N GLU A 59 -6.59 -2.40 -3.22
CA GLU A 59 -6.44 -0.94 -3.12
C GLU A 59 -7.55 -0.27 -2.30
N ALA A 60 -8.74 -0.86 -2.28
CA ALA A 60 -9.85 -0.39 -1.45
C ALA A 60 -9.74 -0.82 0.04
N GLY A 61 -8.68 -1.54 0.43
CA GLY A 61 -8.49 -2.05 1.80
C GLY A 61 -9.49 -3.15 2.20
N LYS A 62 -10.21 -3.73 1.24
CA LYS A 62 -11.18 -4.82 1.50
C LYS A 62 -10.49 -6.18 1.69
N ILE A 63 -9.24 -6.30 1.26
CA ILE A 63 -8.37 -7.44 1.57
C ILE A 63 -7.40 -7.00 2.66
N ARG A 64 -7.72 -7.35 3.90
CA ARG A 64 -6.93 -6.97 5.09
C ARG A 64 -5.74 -7.89 5.34
N ASP A 65 -5.86 -9.15 4.93
CA ASP A 65 -4.84 -10.19 5.09
C ASP A 65 -4.54 -10.87 3.74
N PRO A 66 -3.82 -10.19 2.84
CA PRO A 66 -3.39 -10.81 1.59
C PRO A 66 -2.35 -11.91 1.87
N LYS A 67 -2.44 -13.01 1.12
CA LYS A 67 -1.41 -14.05 1.13
C LYS A 67 -0.06 -13.48 0.71
N PHE A 68 1.03 -14.10 1.18
CA PHE A 68 2.38 -13.71 0.79
C PHE A 68 2.59 -13.72 -0.74
N SER A 69 2.02 -14.69 -1.44
CA SER A 69 2.03 -14.73 -2.90
C SER A 69 1.37 -13.49 -3.55
N THR A 70 0.32 -12.94 -2.94
CA THR A 70 -0.30 -11.69 -3.39
C THR A 70 0.67 -10.52 -3.19
N ILE A 71 1.36 -10.43 -2.04
CA ILE A 71 2.36 -9.39 -1.75
C ILE A 71 3.51 -9.41 -2.77
N VAL A 72 4.02 -10.60 -3.08
CA VAL A 72 5.05 -10.80 -4.12
C VAL A 72 4.58 -10.26 -5.47
N GLU A 73 3.36 -10.61 -5.85
CA GLU A 73 2.82 -10.21 -7.14
C GLU A 73 2.58 -8.70 -7.23
N VAL A 74 2.10 -8.05 -6.16
CA VAL A 74 1.99 -6.57 -6.16
C VAL A 74 3.33 -5.86 -6.07
N SER A 75 4.33 -6.38 -5.34
CA SER A 75 5.69 -5.81 -5.39
C SER A 75 6.20 -5.75 -6.83
N LYS A 76 6.09 -6.87 -7.55
CA LYS A 76 6.50 -6.96 -8.95
C LYS A 76 5.70 -6.01 -9.86
N ALA A 77 4.38 -6.03 -9.76
CA ALA A 77 3.51 -5.29 -10.68
C ALA A 77 3.57 -3.76 -10.52
N TYR A 78 3.81 -3.31 -9.29
CA TYR A 78 3.97 -1.89 -8.95
C TYR A 78 5.44 -1.45 -9.04
N GLY A 79 6.39 -2.35 -9.30
CA GLY A 79 7.81 -2.02 -9.38
C GLY A 79 8.40 -1.57 -8.03
N LEU A 80 7.96 -2.19 -6.95
CA LEU A 80 8.35 -1.86 -5.59
C LEU A 80 9.32 -2.90 -5.03
N ALA A 81 10.31 -2.43 -4.27
CA ALA A 81 11.16 -3.30 -3.46
C ALA A 81 10.34 -4.00 -2.37
N TYR A 82 10.70 -5.23 -2.00
CA TYR A 82 9.96 -6.01 -1.00
C TYR A 82 9.96 -5.34 0.37
N GLU A 83 11.05 -4.65 0.70
CA GLU A 83 11.28 -3.89 1.93
C GLU A 83 10.23 -2.80 2.10
N ALA A 84 9.79 -2.17 0.99
CA ALA A 84 8.73 -1.17 1.01
C ALA A 84 7.36 -1.75 1.41
N LEU A 85 7.18 -3.07 1.25
CA LEU A 85 5.96 -3.77 1.65
C LEU A 85 6.09 -4.51 2.99
N ALA A 86 7.31 -4.72 3.48
CA ALA A 86 7.58 -5.47 4.72
C ALA A 86 6.91 -4.83 5.95
N TYR A 87 6.82 -3.49 5.97
CA TYR A 87 6.09 -2.75 6.99
C TYR A 87 4.63 -3.21 7.13
N PHE A 88 3.97 -3.50 6.02
CA PHE A 88 2.57 -3.94 6.00
C PHE A 88 2.40 -5.41 6.36
N VAL A 89 3.44 -6.24 6.20
CA VAL A 89 3.38 -7.66 6.58
C VAL A 89 3.28 -7.82 8.10
N GLN A 90 3.92 -6.94 8.88
CA GLN A 90 3.81 -6.93 10.34
C GLN A 90 2.41 -6.55 10.81
N ASP A 91 1.78 -5.57 10.14
CA ASP A 91 0.40 -5.16 10.41
C ASP A 91 -0.61 -6.27 10.03
N ILE A 92 -0.38 -6.96 8.92
CA ILE A 92 -1.14 -8.15 8.52
C ILE A 92 -1.01 -9.28 9.57
N ALA A 93 0.20 -9.52 10.07
CA ALA A 93 0.42 -10.54 11.11
C ALA A 93 -0.26 -10.18 12.44
N ALA A 94 -0.38 -8.90 12.78
CA ALA A 94 -1.15 -8.41 13.92
C ALA A 94 -2.67 -8.61 13.69
N ALA A 95 -3.18 -8.33 12.49
CA ALA A 95 -4.58 -8.54 12.14
C ALA A 95 -5.02 -10.02 12.18
N ARG A 96 -4.09 -10.98 11.97
CA ARG A 96 -4.38 -12.41 12.12
C ARG A 96 -4.61 -12.85 13.57
N GLN A 97 -4.01 -12.15 14.53
CA GLN A 97 -4.11 -12.48 15.96
C GLN A 97 -5.40 -11.97 16.61
N THR A 98 -6.17 -11.13 15.90
CA THR A 98 -7.47 -10.59 16.36
C THR A 98 -8.67 -11.33 15.76
N GLY A 99 -8.46 -12.50 15.14
CA GLY A 99 -9.54 -13.41 14.75
C GLY A 99 -10.42 -13.81 15.95
N PRO A 100 -11.71 -14.15 15.75
CA PRO A 100 -12.66 -14.30 16.83
C PRO A 100 -12.13 -15.32 17.85
N GLN A 101 -12.01 -14.89 19.11
CA GLN A 101 -11.87 -15.84 20.20
C GLN A 101 -13.10 -16.75 20.15
N THR A 102 -12.92 -17.95 19.61
CA THR A 102 -13.85 -19.05 19.83
C THR A 102 -13.71 -19.42 21.30
N SER A 103 -14.45 -18.70 22.14
CA SER A 103 -14.75 -19.15 23.49
C SER A 103 -15.51 -20.47 23.35
N HIS A 104 -14.90 -21.55 23.81
CA HIS A 104 -15.51 -22.86 23.88
C HIS A 104 -15.57 -23.34 25.32
#